data_AF-X1NRX8-F1
#
_entry.id   AF-X1NRX8-F1
#
_cell.length_a   1.000
_cell.length_b   1.000
_cell.length_c   1.000
_cell.angle_alpha   90.00
_cell.angle_beta   90.00
_cell.angle_gamma   90.00
#
_symmetry.space_group_name_H-M   'P 1'
#
loop_
_entity.id
_entity.type
_entity.pdbx_description
1 polymer ?
#
loop_
_entity_poly.entity_id
_entity_poly.type
_entity_poly.pdbx_seq_one_letter_code
_entity_poly.pdbx_strand_id
1 'polypeptide(L)' 'MVKIADRIIIDPEICFGKPVIAGTRIPVHMVLELLGEGLTPQEIIEKCYSHLREEDILACIRYANSLVKNEEIYVV' A
#
# COMPACT_ATOMS: atom_id res chain seq x y z
N MET A 1 -7.22 13.33 -7.39
CA MET A 1 -6.07 12.89 -6.57
C MET A 1 -5.97 13.62 -5.23
N VAL A 2 -5.92 12.88 -4.12
CA VAL A 2 -5.70 13.39 -2.75
C VAL A 2 -4.56 12.59 -2.10
N LYS A 3 -3.54 13.26 -1.55
CA LYS A 3 -2.48 12.62 -0.75
C LYS A 3 -3.02 12.34 0.65
N ILE A 4 -2.99 11.07 1.08
CA ILE A 4 -3.53 10.64 2.38
C ILE A 4 -2.45 10.15 3.34
N ALA A 5 -1.29 9.76 2.82
CA ALA A 5 -0.10 9.43 3.59
C ALA A 5 1.14 9.71 2.75
N ASP A 6 2.33 9.53 3.33
CA ASP A 6 3.54 9.64 2.54
C ASP A 6 3.57 8.60 1.42
N ARG A 7 3.82 9.05 0.17
CA ARG A 7 3.78 8.25 -1.07
C ARG A 7 2.44 7.57 -1.42
N ILE A 8 1.37 7.74 -0.64
CA ILE A 8 0.05 7.11 -0.90
C ILE A 8 -0.99 8.17 -1.24
N ILE A 9 -1.72 7.93 -2.33
CA ILE A 9 -2.80 8.78 -2.83
C ILE A 9 -4.10 7.99 -2.99
N ILE A 10 -5.23 8.70 -3.01
CA ILE A 10 -6.50 8.21 -3.52
C ILE A 10 -6.87 9.04 -4.76
N ASP A 11 -7.31 8.34 -5.79
CA ASP A 11 -7.96 8.97 -6.95
C ASP A 11 -9.18 8.14 -7.37
N PRO A 12 -10.40 8.70 -7.40
CA PRO A 12 -11.60 7.99 -7.87
C PRO A 12 -11.45 7.37 -9.26
N GLU A 13 -10.61 7.94 -10.13
CA GLU A 13 -10.37 7.47 -11.50
C GLU A 13 -9.31 6.34 -11.56
N ILE A 14 -8.61 6.06 -10.46
CA ILE A 14 -7.58 5.02 -10.35
C ILE A 14 -8.06 3.94 -9.40
N CYS A 15 -8.12 2.69 -9.88
CA CYS A 15 -8.44 1.52 -9.05
C CYS A 15 -9.72 1.70 -8.20
N PHE A 16 -10.72 2.41 -8.73
CA PHE A 16 -12.00 2.71 -8.06
C PHE A 16 -11.85 3.45 -6.72
N GLY A 17 -10.87 4.36 -6.61
CA GLY A 17 -10.67 5.15 -5.39
C GLY A 17 -9.95 4.40 -4.27
N LYS A 18 -9.40 3.21 -4.54
CA LYS A 18 -8.53 2.52 -3.56
C LYS A 18 -7.24 3.33 -3.32
N PRO A 19 -6.66 3.28 -2.10
CA PRO A 19 -5.33 3.80 -1.85
C PRO A 19 -4.29 3.14 -2.77
N VAL A 20 -3.52 3.95 -3.49
CA VAL A 20 -2.46 3.51 -4.41
C VAL A 20 -1.14 4.22 -4.11
N ILE A 21 -0.02 3.58 -4.50
CA ILE A 21 1.30 4.23 -4.49
C ILE A 21 1.30 5.34 -5.55
N ALA A 22 1.70 6.55 -5.15
CA ALA A 22 1.69 7.74 -5.99
C ALA A 22 2.53 7.54 -7.27
N GLY A 23 1.96 7.90 -8.41
CA GLY A 23 2.61 7.70 -9.72
C GLY A 23 2.50 6.28 -10.27
N THR A 24 1.75 5.39 -9.60
CA THR A 24 1.51 4.02 -10.07
C THR A 24 -0.01 3.72 -10.11
N ARG A 25 -0.36 2.54 -10.63
CA ARG A 25 -1.69 1.94 -10.49
C ARG A 25 -1.64 0.70 -9.59
N ILE A 26 -0.77 0.71 -8.57
CA ILE A 26 -0.58 -0.40 -7.64
C ILE A 26 -1.30 -0.08 -6.33
N PRO A 27 -2.39 -0.79 -5.99
CA PRO A 27 -3.08 -0.62 -4.73
C PRO A 27 -2.22 -1.03 -3.54
N VAL A 28 -2.37 -0.31 -2.42
CA VAL A 28 -1.65 -0.63 -1.18
C VAL A 28 -1.93 -2.07 -0.72
N HIS A 29 -3.19 -2.52 -0.82
CA HIS A 29 -3.56 -3.87 -0.40
C HIS A 29 -2.85 -4.98 -1.19
N MET A 30 -2.51 -4.75 -2.47
CA MET A 30 -1.79 -5.74 -3.28
C MET A 30 -0.37 -5.97 -2.76
N VAL A 31 0.31 -4.91 -2.33
CA VAL A 31 1.64 -5.03 -1.72
C VAL A 31 1.55 -5.76 -0.38
N LEU A 32 0.54 -5.46 0.44
CA LEU A 32 0.31 -6.13 1.71
C LEU A 32 -0.04 -7.62 1.54
N GLU A 33 -0.78 -7.97 0.48
CA GLU A 33 -1.11 -9.35 0.13
C GLU A 33 0.15 -10.15 -0.21
N LEU A 34 1.02 -9.63 -1.08
CA LEU A 34 2.30 -10.27 -1.40
C LEU A 34 3.21 -10.44 -0.18
N LEU A 35 3.27 -9.44 0.70
CA LEU A 35 3.98 -9.54 1.97
C LEU A 35 3.36 -10.63 2.87
N GLY A 36 2.02 -10.74 2.87
CA GLY A 36 1.28 -11.77 3.60
C GLY A 36 1.51 -13.19 3.07
N GLU A 37 1.80 -13.33 1.77
CA GLU A 37 2.24 -14.58 1.13
C GLU A 37 3.70 -14.94 1.47
N GLY A 38 4.43 -14.06 2.17
CA GLY A 38 5.79 -14.30 2.65
C GLY A 38 6.89 -13.78 1.73
N LEU A 39 6.55 -13.01 0.69
CA LEU A 39 7.57 -12.36 -0.15
C LEU A 39 8.27 -11.25 0.64
N THR A 40 9.58 -11.13 0.44
CA THR A 40 10.36 -10.00 0.94
C THR A 40 10.15 -8.74 0.09
N PRO A 41 10.41 -7.53 0.64
CA PRO A 41 10.34 -6.30 -0.15
C PRO A 41 11.19 -6.35 -1.43
N GLN A 42 12.38 -6.93 -1.36
CA GLN A 42 13.29 -7.10 -2.49
C GLN A 42 12.67 -8.01 -3.55
N GLU A 43 12.08 -9.14 -3.16
CA GLU A 43 11.40 -10.04 -4.10
C GLU A 43 10.18 -9.40 -4.76
N ILE A 44 9.41 -8.59 -4.04
CA ILE A 44 8.28 -7.84 -4.63
C ILE A 44 8.78 -6.89 -5.71
N ILE A 45 9.88 -6.17 -5.46
CA ILE A 45 10.48 -5.26 -6.44
C ILE A 45 11.02 -6.06 -7.64
N GLU A 46 11.82 -7.10 -7.40
CA GLU A 46 12.50 -7.84 -8.46
C GLU A 46 11.56 -8.69 -9.31
N LYS A 47 10.55 -9.34 -8.70
CA LYS A 47 9.69 -10.33 -9.34
C LYS A 47 8.34 -9.77 -9.80
N CYS A 48 7.82 -8.72 -9.14
CA CYS A 48 6.47 -8.22 -9.40
C CYS A 48 6.47 -6.79 -9.96
N TYR A 49 7.22 -5.88 -9.35
CA TYR A 49 7.14 -4.45 -9.64
C TYR A 49 8.52 -3.76 -9.66
N SER A 50 9.27 -3.96 -10.74
CA SER A 50 10.66 -3.48 -10.90
C SER A 50 10.87 -1.97 -10.83
N HIS A 51 9.78 -1.19 -10.89
CA HIS A 51 9.81 0.27 -10.81
C HIS A 51 9.51 0.80 -9.40
N LEU A 52 9.11 -0.06 -8.46
CA LEU A 52 8.96 0.31 -7.07
C LEU A 52 10.32 0.41 -6.38
N ARG A 53 10.36 1.26 -5.37
CA ARG A 53 11.49 1.34 -4.43
C ARG A 53 11.08 0.75 -3.10
N GLU A 54 12.06 0.40 -2.28
CA GLU A 54 11.81 -0.14 -0.94
C GLU A 54 10.96 0.85 -0.10
N GLU A 55 11.14 2.16 -0.28
CA GLU A 55 10.34 3.16 0.44
C GLU A 55 8.86 3.14 0.07
N ASP A 56 8.49 2.69 -1.14
CA ASP A 56 7.09 2.52 -1.55
C ASP A 56 6.43 1.37 -0.80
N ILE A 57 7.15 0.25 -0.64
CA ILE A 57 6.68 -0.91 0.12
C ILE A 57 6.53 -0.54 1.61
N LEU A 58 7.54 0.13 2.17
CA LEU A 58 7.48 0.59 3.55
C LEU A 58 6.37 1.63 3.77
N ALA A 59 6.05 2.47 2.76
CA ALA A 59 4.93 3.39 2.83
C ALA A 59 3.58 2.66 2.89
N CYS A 60 3.42 1.55 2.15
CA CYS A 60 2.24 0.68 2.22
C CYS A 60 2.06 0.12 3.64
N ILE A 61 3.13 -0.40 4.25
CA ILE A 61 3.11 -0.95 5.61
C ILE A 61 2.77 0.14 6.64
N ARG A 62 3.39 1.33 6.54
CA ARG A 62 3.10 2.45 7.45
C ARG A 62 1.66 2.92 7.34
N TYR A 63 1.12 2.99 6.13
CA TYR A 63 -0.29 3.32 5.92
C TYR A 63 -1.20 2.28 6.57
N ALA A 64 -0.96 0.99 6.35
CA ALA A 64 -1.71 -0.09 6.99
C ALA A 64 -1.66 0.00 8.52
N ASN A 65 -0.46 0.22 9.07
CA ASN A 65 -0.29 0.41 10.52
C ASN A 65 -1.09 1.61 11.04
N SER A 66 -1.14 2.72 10.29
CA SER A 66 -1.94 3.89 10.69
C SER A 66 -3.44 3.61 10.72
N LEU A 67 -3.94 2.74 9.83
CA LEU A 67 -5.35 2.32 9.86
C LEU A 67 -5.61 1.50 11.12
N VAL A 68 -4.83 0.45 11.34
CA VAL A 68 -4.96 -0.42 12.53
C VAL A 68 -4.81 0.36 13.83
N LYS A 69 -3.88 1.32 13.89
CA LYS A 69 -3.66 2.16 15.07
C LYS A 69 -4.87 3.02 15.44
N ASN A 70 -5.65 3.46 14.44
CA ASN A 70 -6.82 4.32 14.64
C ASN A 70 -8.14 3.55 14.65
N GLU A 71 -8.09 2.23 14.51
CA GLU A 71 -9.27 1.38 14.52
C GLU A 71 -9.79 1.20 15.96
N GLU A 72 -11.10 1.34 16.15
CA GLU A 72 -11.77 1.00 17.41
C GLU A 72 -12.55 -0.31 17.24
N ILE A 73 -12.10 -1.37 17.90
CA ILE A 73 -12.72 -2.69 17.80
C ILE A 73 -13.77 -2.85 18.91
N TYR A 74 -15.05 -2.91 18.52
CA TYR A 74 -16.16 -3.25 19.41
C TYR A 74 -16.44 -4.74 19.34
N VAL A 75 -16.20 -5.46 20.45
CA VAL A 75 -16.54 -6.89 20.56
C VAL A 75 -18.03 -7.00 20.88
N VAL A 76 -18.80 -7.63 19.99
CA VAL A 76 -20.21 -7.98 20.18
C VAL A 76 -20.37 -9.37 20.79
#